data_AF-A0A1V4QZC4-F1
#
_entry.id   AF-A0A1V4QZC4-F1
#
_cell.length_a   1.000
_cell.length_b   1.000
_cell.length_c   1.000
_cell.angle_alpha   90.00
_cell.angle_beta   90.00
_cell.angle_gamma   90.00
#
_symmetry.space_group_name_H-M   'P 1'
#
loop_
_entity.id
_entity.type
_entity.pdbx_description
1 polymer ?
#
loop_
_entity_poly.entity_id
_entity_poly.type
_entity_poly.pdbx_seq_one_letter_code
_entity_poly.pdbx_strand_id
1 'polypeptide(L)'
;MSASPTARARRRGAFTLLEVVLAVALVVLLSGVVYLIYDHALGVRATLHRQATTALAQRRILEMMTADLTSALPFSTLQMGLEGQTDSLQFARTMLPSRAVFAAEPFGGGLGAPGGSGEGQDRPVVEPQADVELVGYRLRLEEDEEGQMQVVGLERTTQRTVLATTAEEGQEIQAVLLSEAVKFLRVQYWDGQAWVESWSGRSLPAAVRIDLGLEPLGEEESPEEYPHETMWRVIALPTGGTPQPAARPAGTGAEAGR
;
A
#
# COMPACT_ATOMS: atom_id res chain seq x y z
N MET A 1 -4.38 12.71 96.84
CA MET A 1 -5.48 12.34 95.91
C MET A 1 -4.85 11.66 94.71
N SER A 2 -4.97 10.33 94.63
CA SER A 2 -4.34 9.51 93.59
C SER A 2 -5.45 8.98 92.69
N ALA A 3 -5.43 9.33 91.40
CA ALA A 3 -6.44 8.91 90.43
C ALA A 3 -6.03 7.56 89.81
N SER A 4 -6.88 6.55 89.97
CA SER A 4 -6.70 5.23 89.37
C SER A 4 -6.93 5.27 87.84
N PRO A 5 -6.11 4.56 87.04
CA PRO A 5 -6.39 4.37 85.63
C PRO A 5 -7.40 3.23 85.45
N THR A 6 -8.58 3.53 84.90
CA THR A 6 -9.52 2.51 84.43
C THR A 6 -9.01 1.90 83.13
N ALA A 7 -8.36 0.75 83.23
CA ALA A 7 -7.98 -0.07 82.08
C ALA A 7 -9.26 -0.58 81.38
N ARG A 8 -9.54 -0.05 80.19
CA ARG A 8 -10.65 -0.51 79.34
C ARG A 8 -10.27 -1.87 78.77
N ALA A 9 -10.93 -2.93 79.23
CA ALA A 9 -10.76 -4.27 78.70
C ALA A 9 -11.11 -4.28 77.20
N ARG A 10 -10.07 -4.38 76.38
CA ARG A 10 -10.18 -4.48 74.93
C ARG A 10 -10.73 -5.86 74.62
N ARG A 11 -12.04 -5.95 74.38
CA ARG A 11 -12.69 -7.20 73.92
C ARG A 11 -11.98 -7.64 72.65
N ARG A 12 -11.22 -8.73 72.74
CA ARG A 12 -10.70 -9.44 71.58
C ARG A 12 -11.88 -10.21 71.00
N GLY A 13 -12.47 -9.69 69.93
CA GLY A 13 -13.48 -10.41 69.17
C GLY A 13 -12.83 -11.64 68.55
N ALA A 14 -13.29 -12.82 68.92
CA ALA A 14 -13.03 -14.02 68.15
C ALA A 14 -13.86 -13.93 66.87
N PHE A 15 -13.23 -14.13 65.71
CA PHE A 15 -13.92 -14.10 64.41
C PHE A 15 -14.96 -15.22 64.35
N THR A 16 -16.15 -14.89 63.86
CA THR A 16 -17.19 -15.89 63.65
C THR A 16 -16.89 -16.68 62.38
N LEU A 17 -17.22 -17.98 62.36
CA LEU A 17 -17.04 -18.83 61.18
C LEU A 17 -17.78 -18.28 59.95
N LEU A 18 -18.92 -17.63 60.16
CA LEU A 18 -19.70 -16.94 59.13
C LEU A 18 -18.90 -15.83 58.45
N GLU A 19 -18.16 -15.03 59.22
CA GLU A 19 -17.38 -13.90 58.70
C GLU A 19 -16.20 -14.38 57.84
N VAL A 20 -15.54 -15.46 58.23
CA VAL A 20 -14.47 -16.07 57.44
C VAL A 20 -15.02 -16.62 56.12
N VAL A 21 -16.16 -17.33 56.16
CA VAL A 21 -16.80 -17.85 54.95
C VAL A 21 -17.25 -16.72 54.03
N LEU A 22 -17.83 -15.64 54.58
CA LEU A 22 -18.22 -14.47 53.80
C LEU A 22 -17.00 -13.78 53.18
N ALA A 23 -15.92 -13.60 53.94
CA ALA A 23 -14.69 -13.01 53.42
C ALA A 23 -14.10 -13.83 52.28
N VAL A 24 -14.05 -15.16 52.42
CA VAL A 24 -13.56 -16.05 51.37
C VAL A 24 -14.48 -16.00 50.15
N ALA A 25 -15.80 -16.02 50.34
CA ALA A 25 -16.77 -15.89 49.24
C ALA A 25 -16.60 -14.56 48.49
N LEU A 26 -16.40 -13.45 49.21
CA LEU A 26 -16.15 -12.14 48.61
C LEU A 26 -14.80 -12.09 47.87
N VAL A 27 -13.75 -12.70 48.40
CA VAL A 27 -12.44 -12.78 47.72
C VAL A 27 -12.54 -13.60 46.43
N VAL A 28 -13.24 -14.73 46.45
CA VAL A 28 -13.46 -15.56 45.26
C VAL A 28 -14.29 -14.81 44.22
N LEU A 29 -15.37 -14.16 44.64
CA LEU A 29 -16.20 -13.33 43.77
C LEU A 29 -15.39 -12.20 43.12
N LEU A 30 -14.62 -11.47 43.93
CA LEU A 30 -13.79 -10.36 43.46
C LEU A 30 -12.68 -10.84 42.51
N SER A 31 -12.03 -11.95 42.84
CA SER A 31 -11.03 -12.57 41.96
C SER A 31 -11.66 -13.01 40.63
N GLY A 32 -12.89 -13.54 40.66
CA GLY A 32 -13.63 -13.92 39.45
C GLY A 32 -13.94 -12.72 38.55
N VAL A 33 -14.39 -11.59 39.13
CA VAL A 33 -14.65 -10.36 38.36
C VAL A 33 -13.36 -9.82 37.74
N VAL A 34 -12.25 -9.81 38.50
CA VAL A 34 -10.93 -9.39 37.98
C VAL A 34 -10.49 -10.29 36.84
N TYR A 35 -10.69 -11.60 36.96
CA TYR A 35 -10.35 -12.56 35.91
C TYR A 35 -11.15 -12.30 34.62
N LEU A 36 -12.47 -12.07 34.72
CA LEU A 36 -13.31 -11.75 33.56
C LEU A 36 -12.87 -10.46 32.86
N ILE A 37 -12.57 -9.41 33.62
CA ILE A 37 -12.09 -8.13 33.05
C ILE A 37 -10.76 -8.32 32.36
N TYR A 38 -9.84 -9.09 32.96
CA TYR A 38 -8.54 -9.37 32.38
C TYR A 38 -8.65 -10.12 31.05
N ASP A 39 -9.47 -11.17 31.00
CA ASP A 39 -9.71 -11.94 29.78
C ASP A 39 -10.32 -11.07 28.66
N HIS A 40 -11.34 -10.27 29.00
CA HIS A 40 -11.90 -9.30 28.08
C HIS A 40 -10.87 -8.28 27.56
N ALA A 41 -10.02 -7.74 28.43
CA ALA A 41 -9.00 -6.77 28.05
C ALA A 41 -7.96 -7.37 27.10
N LEU A 42 -7.57 -8.63 27.31
CA LEU A 42 -6.67 -9.34 26.40
C LEU A 42 -7.31 -9.55 25.02
N GLY A 43 -8.57 -9.96 24.97
CA GLY A 43 -9.31 -10.13 23.72
C GLY A 43 -9.43 -8.85 22.90
N VAL A 44 -9.82 -7.75 23.54
CA VAL A 44 -9.92 -6.43 22.89
C VAL A 44 -8.57 -5.98 22.32
N ARG A 45 -7.49 -6.15 23.11
CA ARG A 45 -6.14 -5.79 22.66
C ARG A 45 -5.71 -6.56 21.42
N ALA A 46 -6.00 -7.87 21.36
CA ALA A 46 -5.65 -8.69 20.21
C ALA A 46 -6.39 -8.25 18.93
N THR A 47 -7.68 -7.93 19.05
CA THR A 47 -8.49 -7.45 17.92
C THR A 47 -8.03 -6.08 17.43
N LEU A 48 -7.80 -5.14 18.35
CA LEU A 48 -7.29 -3.81 18.00
C LEU A 48 -5.91 -3.87 17.35
N HIS A 49 -5.03 -4.77 17.81
CA HIS A 49 -3.72 -4.95 17.20
C HIS A 49 -3.84 -5.41 15.74
N ARG A 50 -4.68 -6.42 15.47
CA ARG A 50 -4.92 -6.92 14.09
C ARG A 50 -5.52 -5.84 13.18
N GLN A 51 -6.53 -5.13 13.65
CA GLN A 51 -7.15 -4.04 12.88
C GLN A 51 -6.12 -2.93 12.56
N ALA A 52 -5.31 -2.55 13.55
CA ALA A 52 -4.27 -1.54 13.36
C ALA A 52 -3.20 -1.99 12.36
N THR A 53 -2.72 -3.23 12.44
CA THR A 53 -1.71 -3.74 11.49
C THR A 53 -2.23 -3.73 10.06
N THR A 54 -3.49 -4.12 9.85
CA THR A 54 -4.10 -4.16 8.52
C THR A 54 -4.34 -2.76 7.96
N ALA A 55 -4.87 -1.83 8.76
CA ALA A 55 -5.05 -0.44 8.34
C ALA A 55 -3.71 0.24 7.99
N LEU A 56 -2.65 -0.04 8.75
CA LEU A 56 -1.31 0.46 8.45
C LEU A 56 -0.75 -0.12 7.15
N ALA A 57 -1.00 -1.40 6.86
CA ALA A 57 -0.59 -2.03 5.60
C ALA A 57 -1.27 -1.36 4.40
N GLN A 58 -2.60 -1.21 4.42
CA GLN A 58 -3.32 -0.52 3.35
C GLN A 58 -2.83 0.94 3.19
N ARG A 59 -2.58 1.64 4.31
CA ARG A 59 -2.10 3.03 4.26
C ARG A 59 -0.71 3.12 3.65
N ARG A 60 0.18 2.21 4.02
CA ARG A 60 1.53 2.15 3.47
C ARG A 60 1.51 1.88 1.96
N ILE A 61 0.62 0.99 1.52
CA ILE A 61 0.43 0.68 0.09
C ILE A 61 -0.06 1.93 -0.65
N LEU A 62 -1.09 2.62 -0.15
CA LEU A 62 -1.60 3.84 -0.79
C LEU A 62 -0.53 4.94 -0.83
N GLU A 63 0.27 5.09 0.22
CA GLU A 63 1.40 6.04 0.24
C GLU A 63 2.46 5.68 -0.82
N MET A 64 2.77 4.39 -0.98
CA MET A 64 3.71 3.93 -2.00
C MET A 64 3.17 4.12 -3.41
N MET A 65 1.92 3.74 -3.69
CA MET A 65 1.26 3.98 -4.97
C MET A 65 1.19 5.49 -5.28
N THR A 66 0.94 6.32 -4.26
CA THR A 66 0.98 7.79 -4.41
C THR A 66 2.36 8.25 -4.84
N ALA A 67 3.43 7.80 -4.16
CA ALA A 67 4.79 8.17 -4.51
C ALA A 67 5.13 7.76 -5.94
N ASP A 68 4.81 6.53 -6.33
CA ASP A 68 5.08 6.00 -7.66
C ASP A 68 4.30 6.80 -8.73
N LEU A 69 3.00 7.00 -8.54
CA LEU A 69 2.15 7.76 -9.46
C LEU A 69 2.54 9.23 -9.61
N THR A 70 2.98 9.87 -8.53
CA THR A 70 3.46 11.26 -8.61
C THR A 70 4.76 11.39 -9.39
N SER A 71 5.53 10.30 -9.50
CA SER A 71 6.74 10.21 -10.33
C SER A 71 6.50 9.63 -11.72
N ALA A 72 5.23 9.40 -12.09
CA ALA A 72 4.85 8.84 -13.39
C ALA A 72 5.13 9.82 -14.52
N LEU A 73 5.64 9.31 -15.65
CA LEU A 73 5.89 10.13 -16.84
C LEU A 73 5.42 9.41 -18.09
N PRO A 74 4.99 10.17 -19.12
CA PRO A 74 4.76 9.59 -20.43
C PRO A 74 6.09 9.12 -21.02
N PHE A 75 6.23 7.82 -21.26
CA PHE A 75 7.44 7.23 -21.82
C PHE A 75 7.34 7.15 -23.35
N SER A 76 7.88 8.18 -24.01
CA SER A 76 7.81 8.36 -25.46
C SER A 76 8.45 7.21 -26.25
N THR A 77 9.49 6.58 -25.71
CA THR A 77 10.25 5.52 -26.38
C THR A 77 9.41 4.26 -26.61
N LEU A 78 8.63 3.83 -25.63
CA LEU A 78 7.70 2.71 -25.76
C LEU A 78 6.29 3.15 -26.20
N GLN A 79 6.10 4.45 -26.47
CA GLN A 79 4.78 5.04 -26.74
C GLN A 79 3.75 4.70 -25.65
N MET A 80 4.22 4.54 -24.40
CA MET A 80 3.43 4.11 -23.27
C MET A 80 3.36 5.25 -22.25
N GLY A 81 2.16 5.67 -21.87
CA GLY A 81 1.96 6.61 -20.76
C GLY A 81 1.64 5.85 -19.48
N LEU A 82 0.36 5.59 -19.31
CA LEU A 82 -0.20 4.74 -18.27
C LEU A 82 -1.15 3.78 -18.97
N GLU A 83 -1.07 2.52 -18.60
CA GLU A 83 -1.99 1.48 -19.04
C GLU A 83 -2.63 0.88 -17.81
N GLY A 84 -3.95 0.83 -17.77
CA GLY A 84 -4.63 0.39 -16.58
C GLY A 84 -6.05 -0.06 -16.85
N GLN A 85 -6.45 -1.06 -16.08
CA GLN A 85 -7.81 -1.58 -16.00
C GLN A 85 -8.34 -1.33 -14.59
N THR A 86 -9.48 -1.91 -14.27
CA THR A 86 -10.13 -1.77 -12.95
C THR A 86 -9.30 -2.41 -11.85
N ASP A 87 -8.59 -3.51 -12.11
CA ASP A 87 -7.90 -4.34 -11.11
C ASP A 87 -6.37 -4.29 -11.21
N SER A 88 -5.85 -3.53 -12.18
CA SER A 88 -4.45 -3.53 -12.54
C SER A 88 -4.04 -2.21 -13.17
N LEU A 89 -2.79 -1.84 -12.94
CA LEU A 89 -2.23 -0.57 -13.39
C LEU A 89 -0.74 -0.72 -13.67
N GLN A 90 -0.27 -0.18 -14.78
CA GLN A 90 1.13 -0.16 -15.19
C GLN A 90 1.52 1.20 -15.79
N PHE A 91 2.68 1.72 -15.41
CA PHE A 91 3.19 3.00 -15.92
C PHE A 91 4.70 3.11 -15.73
N ALA A 92 5.33 4.00 -16.48
CA ALA A 92 6.74 4.34 -16.31
C ALA A 92 6.90 5.44 -15.25
N ARG A 93 7.90 5.30 -14.39
CA ARG A 93 8.30 6.32 -13.41
C ARG A 93 9.76 6.70 -13.55
N THR A 94 10.09 7.90 -13.07
CA THR A 94 11.50 8.29 -12.85
C THR A 94 11.98 7.80 -11.50
N MET A 95 13.23 7.37 -11.47
CA MET A 95 13.97 7.09 -10.25
C MET A 95 15.23 7.95 -10.20
N LEU A 96 15.65 8.30 -8.98
CA LEU A 96 16.94 8.91 -8.78
C LEU A 96 18.01 7.88 -9.19
N PRO A 97 18.97 8.27 -10.07
CA PRO A 97 20.05 7.37 -10.44
C PRO A 97 20.78 6.88 -9.19
N SER A 98 21.12 5.59 -9.18
CA SER A 98 21.90 5.04 -8.06
C SER A 98 23.25 5.76 -7.94
N ARG A 99 23.81 5.81 -6.72
CA ARG A 99 25.14 6.40 -6.47
C ARG A 99 26.24 5.84 -7.37
N ALA A 100 26.09 4.62 -7.90
CA ALA A 100 27.02 4.02 -8.84
C ALA A 100 27.16 4.83 -10.15
N VAL A 101 26.07 5.47 -10.61
CA VAL A 101 26.09 6.37 -11.79
C VAL A 101 26.97 7.60 -11.52
N PHE A 102 27.00 8.07 -10.27
CA PHE A 102 27.86 9.17 -9.83
C PHE A 102 29.26 8.73 -9.40
N ALA A 103 29.46 7.43 -9.12
CA ALA A 103 30.73 6.85 -8.69
C ALA A 103 31.65 6.49 -9.86
N ALA A 104 31.13 6.40 -11.09
CA ALA A 104 31.94 6.50 -12.29
C ALA A 104 32.43 7.95 -12.38
N GLU A 105 33.61 8.24 -11.81
CA GLU A 105 34.21 9.58 -11.82
C GLU A 105 34.12 10.23 -13.22
N PRO A 106 33.29 11.28 -13.41
CA PRO A 106 33.47 12.19 -14.55
C PRO A 106 34.72 13.06 -14.33
N PHE A 107 35.14 13.16 -13.06
CA PHE A 107 36.30 13.87 -12.56
C PHE A 107 37.40 12.88 -12.17
N GLY A 108 37.96 12.18 -13.16
CA GLY A 108 39.33 11.69 -13.01
C GLY A 108 40.23 12.91 -12.78
N GLY A 109 40.48 13.23 -11.51
CA GLY A 109 41.17 14.44 -11.11
C GLY A 109 40.78 14.84 -9.70
N GLY A 110 41.56 14.34 -8.74
CA GLY A 110 41.44 14.69 -7.34
C GLY A 110 41.30 16.19 -7.11
N LEU A 111 40.58 16.52 -6.04
CA LEU A 111 40.52 17.87 -5.49
C LEU A 111 41.93 18.45 -5.37
N GLY A 112 42.29 19.33 -6.31
CA GLY A 112 43.33 20.35 -6.14
C GLY A 112 44.79 19.89 -6.18
N ALA A 113 45.24 19.20 -7.22
CA ALA A 113 46.66 19.26 -7.61
C ALA A 113 46.82 20.28 -8.77
N PRO A 114 47.39 21.48 -8.53
CA PRO A 114 47.61 22.47 -9.58
C PRO A 114 48.84 22.04 -10.41
N GLY A 115 48.63 21.41 -11.57
CA GLY A 115 49.77 21.07 -12.42
C GLY A 115 49.56 20.24 -13.70
N GLY A 116 48.34 19.99 -14.15
CA GLY A 116 48.11 19.14 -15.34
C GLY A 116 47.71 19.94 -16.58
N SER A 117 48.69 20.39 -17.37
CA SER A 117 48.48 20.84 -18.75
C SER A 117 48.21 19.62 -19.64
N GLY A 118 46.94 19.35 -19.95
CA GLY A 118 46.53 18.31 -20.88
C GLY A 118 45.52 18.86 -21.87
N GLU A 119 45.92 18.93 -23.13
CA GLU A 119 45.16 19.48 -24.26
C GLU A 119 43.84 18.74 -24.53
N GLY A 120 42.78 19.52 -24.76
CA GLY A 120 41.85 19.34 -25.88
C GLY A 120 41.31 17.95 -26.21
N GLN A 121 40.89 17.15 -25.23
CA GLN A 121 40.13 15.93 -25.51
C GLN A 121 38.67 16.12 -25.12
N ASP A 122 37.84 16.20 -26.17
CA ASP A 122 36.38 16.26 -26.19
C ASP A 122 35.81 15.08 -25.39
N ARG A 123 35.64 15.26 -24.08
CA ARG A 123 35.04 14.25 -23.20
C ARG A 123 33.53 14.34 -23.37
N PRO A 124 32.83 13.23 -23.71
CA PRO A 124 31.39 13.26 -23.77
C PRO A 124 30.85 13.58 -22.38
N VAL A 125 30.14 14.69 -22.27
CA VAL A 125 29.33 15.00 -21.10
C VAL A 125 28.32 13.86 -20.98
N VAL A 126 28.51 12.96 -20.02
CA VAL A 126 27.51 11.95 -19.68
C VAL A 126 26.38 12.71 -19.02
N GLU A 127 25.36 13.06 -19.79
CA GLU A 127 24.15 13.65 -19.25
C GLU A 127 23.57 12.68 -18.20
N PRO A 128 23.21 13.16 -16.99
CA PRO A 128 22.60 12.31 -15.98
C PRO A 128 21.23 11.85 -16.49
N GLN A 129 21.18 10.69 -17.12
CA GLN A 129 19.94 10.05 -17.53
C GLN A 129 19.26 9.55 -16.26
N ALA A 130 18.02 10.00 -16.02
CA ALA A 130 17.19 9.41 -14.98
C ALA A 130 16.95 7.94 -15.35
N ASP A 131 17.15 7.04 -14.39
CA ASP A 131 16.77 5.64 -14.56
C ASP A 131 15.23 5.62 -14.66
N VAL A 132 14.71 5.08 -15.77
CA VAL A 132 13.27 4.85 -15.95
C VAL A 132 12.96 3.42 -15.53
N GLU A 133 11.92 3.28 -14.72
CA GLU A 133 11.42 1.98 -14.27
C GLU A 133 9.95 1.84 -14.68
N LEU A 134 9.60 0.69 -15.24
CA LEU A 134 8.23 0.30 -15.46
C LEU A 134 7.71 -0.36 -14.17
N VAL A 135 6.64 0.20 -13.61
CA VAL A 135 6.01 -0.30 -12.38
C VAL A 135 4.61 -0.79 -12.71
N GLY A 136 4.26 -1.96 -12.19
CA GLY A 136 2.91 -2.49 -12.23
C GLY A 136 2.36 -2.80 -10.84
N TYR A 137 1.05 -2.69 -10.70
CA TYR A 137 0.28 -3.15 -9.53
C TYR A 137 -0.87 -4.01 -10.01
N ARG A 138 -1.07 -5.16 -9.37
CA ARG A 138 -2.21 -6.05 -9.61
C ARG A 138 -2.43 -6.98 -8.43
N LEU A 139 -3.61 -7.60 -8.36
CA LEU A 139 -3.86 -8.68 -7.42
C LEU A 139 -3.14 -9.94 -7.88
N ARG A 140 -2.45 -10.61 -6.96
CA ARG A 140 -1.84 -11.92 -7.17
C ARG A 140 -2.92 -12.99 -6.95
N LEU A 141 -3.10 -13.82 -7.97
CA LEU A 141 -4.00 -14.97 -7.92
C LEU A 141 -3.16 -16.25 -7.83
N GLU A 142 -3.55 -17.19 -6.98
CA GLU A 142 -2.98 -18.53 -6.92
C GLU A 142 -4.09 -19.57 -6.93
N GLU A 143 -3.79 -20.73 -7.51
CA GLU A 143 -4.67 -21.90 -7.48
C GLU A 143 -4.55 -22.58 -6.11
N ASP A 144 -5.68 -22.84 -5.44
CA ASP A 144 -5.71 -23.58 -4.18
C ASP A 144 -5.62 -25.10 -4.39
N GLU A 145 -5.68 -25.88 -3.30
CA GLU A 145 -5.61 -27.34 -3.34
C GLU A 145 -6.79 -27.98 -4.12
N GLU A 146 -7.87 -27.23 -4.35
CA GLU A 146 -9.09 -27.67 -5.02
C GLU A 146 -9.16 -27.22 -6.50
N GLY A 147 -8.14 -26.48 -6.96
CA GLY A 147 -8.07 -25.97 -8.33
C GLY A 147 -8.79 -24.62 -8.54
N GLN A 148 -9.20 -23.94 -7.47
CA GLN A 148 -9.89 -22.66 -7.53
C GLN A 148 -8.89 -21.50 -7.42
N MET A 149 -9.11 -20.45 -8.22
CA MET A 149 -8.25 -19.27 -8.22
C MET A 149 -8.64 -18.36 -7.05
N GLN A 150 -7.75 -18.22 -6.07
CA GLN A 150 -7.93 -17.34 -4.92
C GLN A 150 -7.01 -16.12 -4.98
N VAL A 151 -7.50 -14.98 -4.48
CA VAL A 151 -6.69 -13.77 -4.33
C VAL A 151 -5.74 -13.95 -3.15
N VAL A 152 -4.44 -13.95 -3.40
CA VAL A 152 -3.40 -14.08 -2.36
C VAL A 152 -3.06 -12.72 -1.77
N GLY A 153 -3.04 -11.67 -2.57
CA GLY A 153 -2.74 -10.34 -2.07
C GLY A 153 -2.48 -9.34 -3.18
N LEU A 154 -1.98 -8.16 -2.83
CA LEU A 154 -1.57 -7.14 -3.78
C LEU A 154 -0.07 -7.27 -4.08
N GLU A 155 0.29 -7.38 -5.35
CA GLU A 155 1.68 -7.41 -5.80
C GLU A 155 2.08 -6.15 -6.56
N ARG A 156 3.37 -5.81 -6.48
CA ARG A 156 4.02 -4.77 -7.27
C ARG A 156 5.09 -5.40 -8.14
N THR A 157 5.05 -5.11 -9.43
CA THR A 157 6.10 -5.50 -10.38
C THR A 157 6.97 -4.30 -10.72
N THR A 158 8.26 -4.56 -10.90
CA THR A 158 9.25 -3.57 -11.34
C THR A 158 10.14 -4.13 -12.41
N GLN A 159 10.29 -3.38 -13.48
CA GLN A 159 11.23 -3.66 -14.55
C GLN A 159 12.04 -2.41 -14.83
N ARG A 160 13.34 -2.47 -14.57
CA ARG A 160 14.25 -1.37 -14.87
C ARG A 160 14.48 -1.31 -16.38
N THR A 161 13.99 -0.27 -17.03
CA THR A 161 14.24 -0.06 -18.46
C THR A 161 15.53 0.75 -18.61
N VAL A 162 16.65 0.06 -18.84
CA VAL A 162 17.82 0.72 -19.43
C VAL A 162 17.41 1.18 -20.82
N LEU A 163 17.72 2.43 -21.19
CA LEU A 163 17.51 3.02 -22.52
C LEU A 163 18.37 2.32 -23.60
N ALA A 164 18.35 1.00 -23.67
CA ALA A 164 18.98 0.22 -24.70
C ALA A 164 18.08 0.24 -25.94
N THR A 165 18.58 0.85 -27.01
CA THR A 165 17.96 0.89 -28.35
C THR A 165 17.75 -0.51 -28.97
N THR A 166 18.27 -1.55 -28.33
CA THR A 166 18.04 -2.95 -28.64
C THR A 166 17.36 -3.59 -27.45
N ALA A 167 16.07 -3.92 -27.61
CA ALA A 167 15.36 -4.78 -26.67
C ALA A 167 16.02 -6.17 -26.67
N GLU A 168 17.07 -6.33 -25.87
CA GLU A 168 17.53 -7.67 -25.50
C GLU A 168 16.52 -8.24 -24.50
N GLU A 169 15.76 -9.22 -24.97
CA GLU A 169 15.02 -10.18 -24.15
C GLU A 169 15.88 -10.61 -22.96
N GLY A 170 15.49 -10.22 -21.74
CA GLY A 170 16.18 -10.64 -20.52
C GLY A 170 16.19 -9.66 -19.35
N GLN A 171 15.45 -8.54 -19.38
CA GLN A 171 15.32 -7.71 -18.18
C GLN A 171 14.48 -8.43 -17.10
N GLU A 172 15.11 -8.68 -15.96
CA GLU A 172 14.53 -9.35 -14.80
C GLU A 172 13.34 -8.53 -14.25
N ILE A 173 12.13 -9.04 -14.41
CA ILE A 173 10.93 -8.46 -13.79
C ILE A 173 10.92 -8.90 -12.33
N GLN A 174 11.11 -7.94 -11.43
CA GLN A 174 11.00 -8.19 -10.00
C GLN A 174 9.55 -8.04 -9.57
N ALA A 175 8.93 -9.13 -9.09
CA ALA A 175 7.59 -9.11 -8.50
C ALA A 175 7.69 -9.25 -6.98
N VAL A 176 7.05 -8.35 -6.24
CA VAL A 176 7.04 -8.34 -4.76
C VAL A 176 5.60 -8.31 -4.27
N LEU A 177 5.24 -9.28 -3.43
CA LEU A 177 3.98 -9.27 -2.69
C LEU A 177 4.05 -8.19 -1.60
N LEU A 178 3.17 -7.19 -1.68
CA LEU A 178 3.17 -6.06 -0.74
C LEU A 178 2.39 -6.37 0.53
N SER A 179 1.27 -7.05 0.38
CA SER A 179 0.42 -7.47 1.49
C SER A 179 -0.52 -8.58 1.06
N GLU A 180 -0.60 -9.61 1.89
CA GLU A 180 -1.59 -10.69 1.77
C GLU A 180 -3.00 -10.25 2.19
N ALA A 181 -3.10 -9.17 2.98
CA ALA A 181 -4.37 -8.72 3.56
C ALA A 181 -5.24 -7.94 2.55
N VAL A 182 -4.65 -7.41 1.48
CA VAL A 182 -5.40 -6.67 0.45
C VAL A 182 -5.90 -7.65 -0.59
N LYS A 183 -7.22 -7.82 -0.65
CA LYS A 183 -7.87 -8.81 -1.53
C LYS A 183 -8.74 -8.18 -2.62
N PHE A 184 -8.91 -6.86 -2.57
CA PHE A 184 -9.64 -6.09 -3.57
C PHE A 184 -8.84 -4.84 -3.95
N LEU A 185 -8.75 -4.58 -5.25
CA LEU A 185 -8.15 -3.41 -5.86
C LEU A 185 -9.12 -2.89 -6.91
N ARG A 186 -9.51 -1.62 -6.79
CA ARG A 186 -10.21 -0.89 -7.85
C ARG A 186 -9.42 0.35 -8.22
N VAL A 187 -9.24 0.57 -9.50
CA VAL A 187 -8.56 1.73 -10.07
C VAL A 187 -9.49 2.42 -11.04
N GLN A 188 -9.60 3.74 -10.91
CA GLN A 188 -10.35 4.59 -11.84
C GLN A 188 -9.48 5.77 -12.27
N TYR A 189 -9.74 6.24 -13.48
CA TYR A 189 -8.93 7.26 -14.15
C TYR A 189 -9.79 8.48 -14.44
N TRP A 190 -9.29 9.67 -14.11
CA TRP A 190 -9.98 10.92 -14.41
C TRP A 190 -9.54 11.44 -15.77
N ASP A 191 -10.49 11.49 -16.70
CA ASP A 191 -10.27 11.94 -18.09
C ASP A 191 -10.41 13.48 -18.24
N GLY A 192 -10.60 14.20 -17.14
CA GLY A 192 -10.89 15.64 -17.14
C GLY A 192 -12.37 15.98 -17.06
N GLN A 193 -13.27 15.03 -17.37
CA GLN A 193 -14.72 15.19 -17.37
C GLN A 193 -15.43 14.15 -16.51
N ALA A 194 -15.00 12.89 -16.55
CA ALA A 194 -15.58 11.75 -15.87
C ALA A 194 -14.51 10.76 -15.37
N TRP A 195 -14.91 9.94 -14.40
CA TRP A 195 -14.14 8.77 -13.99
C TRP A 195 -14.41 7.62 -14.97
N VAL A 196 -13.35 7.04 -15.51
CA VAL A 196 -13.38 5.88 -16.41
C VAL A 196 -12.64 4.71 -15.78
N GLU A 197 -13.01 3.48 -16.13
CA GLU A 197 -12.47 2.25 -15.51
C GLU A 197 -11.24 1.69 -16.22
N SER A 198 -10.96 2.18 -17.42
CA SER A 198 -9.78 1.80 -18.18
C SER A 198 -9.10 3.02 -18.75
N TRP A 199 -7.79 2.93 -18.86
CA TRP A 199 -6.97 3.96 -19.47
C TRP A 199 -5.89 3.32 -20.33
N SER A 200 -5.77 3.81 -21.55
CA SER A 200 -4.73 3.41 -22.47
C SER A 200 -4.31 4.60 -23.31
N GLY A 201 -3.02 4.64 -23.66
CA GLY A 201 -2.48 5.66 -24.55
C GLY A 201 -1.18 6.29 -24.05
N ARG A 202 -0.78 7.36 -24.74
CA ARG A 202 0.49 8.06 -24.52
C ARG A 202 0.41 9.13 -23.43
N SER A 203 -0.79 9.57 -23.09
CA SER A 203 -1.04 10.58 -22.06
C SER A 203 -1.32 9.92 -20.71
N LEU A 204 -0.93 10.62 -19.65
CA LEU A 204 -1.33 10.27 -18.30
C LEU A 204 -2.71 10.86 -17.98
N PRO A 205 -3.56 10.17 -17.21
CA PRO A 205 -4.80 10.75 -16.70
C PRO A 205 -4.51 11.92 -15.77
N ALA A 206 -5.47 12.83 -15.63
CA ALA A 206 -5.31 13.99 -14.75
C ALA A 206 -5.29 13.58 -13.26
N ALA A 207 -6.02 12.53 -12.91
CA ALA A 207 -5.97 11.91 -11.60
C ALA A 207 -6.27 10.41 -11.68
N VAL A 208 -5.83 9.67 -10.66
CA VAL A 208 -6.14 8.25 -10.46
C VAL A 208 -6.78 8.09 -9.09
N ARG A 209 -7.89 7.36 -9.03
CA ARG A 209 -8.50 6.91 -7.78
C ARG A 209 -8.13 5.45 -7.58
N ILE A 210 -7.72 5.12 -6.37
CA ILE A 210 -7.40 3.76 -5.95
C ILE A 210 -8.27 3.45 -4.74
N ASP A 211 -9.04 2.37 -4.80
CA ASP A 211 -9.79 1.80 -3.68
C ASP A 211 -9.19 0.41 -3.33
N LEU A 212 -8.88 0.18 -2.06
CA LEU A 212 -8.36 -1.08 -1.54
C LEU A 212 -9.34 -1.69 -0.55
N GLY A 213 -9.64 -2.98 -0.71
CA GLY A 213 -10.47 -3.75 0.20
C GLY A 213 -9.73 -4.97 0.78
N LEU A 214 -10.21 -5.45 1.92
CA LEU A 214 -9.60 -6.55 2.67
C LEU A 214 -10.24 -7.90 2.37
N GLU A 215 -11.50 -7.88 1.96
CA GLU A 215 -12.22 -9.08 1.54
C GLU A 215 -12.14 -9.21 0.02
N PRO A 216 -12.05 -10.44 -0.52
CA PRO A 216 -12.11 -10.63 -1.97
C PRO A 216 -13.48 -10.23 -2.51
N LEU A 217 -13.53 -9.85 -3.78
CA LEU A 217 -14.80 -9.65 -4.49
C LEU A 217 -15.47 -11.02 -4.70
N GLY A 218 -16.78 -11.13 -4.45
CA GLY A 218 -17.52 -12.35 -4.76
C GLY A 218 -17.55 -12.63 -6.26
N GLU A 219 -17.64 -13.91 -6.66
CA GLU A 219 -17.59 -14.32 -8.08
C GLU A 219 -18.71 -13.69 -8.95
N GLU A 220 -19.86 -13.42 -8.35
CA GLU A 220 -21.03 -12.83 -9.02
C GLU A 220 -21.15 -11.31 -8.79
N GLU A 221 -20.24 -10.71 -8.04
CA GLU A 221 -20.32 -9.30 -7.65
C GLU A 221 -19.57 -8.41 -8.63
N SER A 222 -20.15 -7.26 -8.96
CA SER A 222 -19.45 -6.24 -9.74
C SER A 222 -18.51 -5.43 -8.83
N PRO A 223 -17.35 -4.96 -9.33
CA PRO A 223 -16.46 -4.07 -8.56
C PRO A 223 -17.14 -2.77 -8.09
N GLU A 224 -18.27 -2.39 -8.70
CA GLU A 224 -19.06 -1.23 -8.30
C GLU A 224 -19.92 -1.47 -7.07
N GLU A 225 -20.32 -2.72 -6.86
CA GLU A 225 -21.23 -3.16 -5.81
C GLU A 225 -20.50 -3.81 -4.64
N TYR A 226 -19.17 -3.64 -4.56
CA TYR A 226 -18.35 -4.22 -3.50
C TYR A 226 -18.90 -3.86 -2.10
N PRO A 227 -19.35 -4.87 -1.31
CA PRO A 227 -20.17 -4.61 -0.12
C PRO A 227 -19.35 -4.30 1.13
N HIS A 228 -18.02 -4.48 1.07
CA HIS A 228 -17.15 -4.35 2.23
C HIS A 228 -16.52 -2.96 2.33
N GLU A 229 -15.95 -2.67 3.50
CA GLU A 229 -15.25 -1.41 3.74
C GLU A 229 -14.00 -1.31 2.85
N THR A 230 -13.86 -0.17 2.19
CA THR A 230 -12.69 0.16 1.38
C THR A 230 -11.98 1.38 1.93
N MET A 231 -10.65 1.39 1.81
CA MET A 231 -9.86 2.60 1.96
C MET A 231 -9.40 3.09 0.60
N TRP A 232 -9.63 4.37 0.33
CA TRP A 232 -9.39 4.93 -0.98
C TRP A 232 -8.55 6.21 -0.95
N ARG A 233 -7.95 6.52 -2.09
CA ARG A 233 -7.22 7.77 -2.30
C ARG A 233 -7.33 8.22 -3.75
N VAL A 234 -7.53 9.53 -3.93
CA VAL A 234 -7.40 10.20 -5.23
C VAL A 234 -6.03 10.86 -5.30
N ILE A 235 -5.31 10.60 -6.39
CA ILE A 235 -3.93 11.03 -6.63
C ILE A 235 -3.93 11.85 -7.92
N ALA A 236 -3.59 13.13 -7.84
CA ALA A 236 -3.41 13.97 -9.03
C ALA A 236 -2.03 13.69 -9.66
N LEU A 237 -1.96 13.57 -10.98
CA LEU A 237 -0.71 13.33 -11.68
C LEU A 237 -0.16 14.67 -12.19
N PRO A 238 1.08 15.05 -11.85
CA PRO A 238 1.63 16.38 -12.16
C PRO A 238 1.80 16.62 -13.67
N THR A 239 1.95 15.55 -14.44
CA THR A 239 2.07 15.53 -15.90
C THR A 239 0.78 15.08 -16.58
N GLY A 240 -0.32 14.98 -15.83
CA GLY A 240 -1.64 14.62 -16.34
C GLY A 240 -2.11 15.63 -17.38
N GLY A 241 -2.30 15.15 -18.61
CA GLY A 241 -2.84 15.94 -19.71
C GLY A 241 -4.31 15.62 -19.93
N THR A 242 -5.03 16.52 -20.59
CA THR A 242 -6.36 16.19 -21.15
C THR A 242 -6.19 15.00 -22.12
N PRO A 243 -6.86 13.86 -21.90
CA PRO A 243 -6.81 12.74 -22.81
C PRO A 243 -7.36 13.11 -24.19
N GLN A 244 -6.73 12.55 -25.21
CA GLN A 244 -7.40 12.27 -26.47
C GLN A 244 -8.46 11.20 -26.17
N PRO A 245 -9.75 11.42 -26.46
CA PRO A 245 -10.79 10.46 -26.13
C PRO A 245 -10.48 9.10 -26.77
N ALA A 246 -10.30 8.08 -25.94
CA ALA A 246 -10.27 6.70 -26.38
C ALA A 246 -11.58 6.43 -27.15
N ALA A 247 -11.45 5.95 -28.39
CA ALA A 247 -12.60 5.71 -29.24
C ALA A 247 -13.60 4.79 -28.52
N ARG A 248 -14.81 5.32 -28.27
CA ARG A 248 -15.95 4.52 -27.83
C ARG A 248 -16.01 3.26 -28.71
N PRO A 249 -16.15 2.05 -28.15
CA PRO A 249 -16.54 0.91 -28.96
C PRO A 249 -17.84 1.29 -29.65
N ALA A 250 -17.84 1.24 -30.99
CA ALA A 250 -19.00 1.55 -31.80
C ALA A 250 -20.13 0.63 -31.34
N GLY A 251 -21.09 1.19 -30.61
CA GLY A 251 -22.32 0.51 -30.27
C GLY A 251 -22.96 0.02 -31.56
N THR A 252 -23.05 -1.30 -31.66
CA THR A 252 -23.85 -2.02 -32.64
C THR A 252 -25.24 -1.40 -32.69
N GLY A 253 -25.55 -0.74 -33.81
CA GLY A 253 -26.87 -0.20 -34.07
C GLY A 253 -27.89 -1.32 -34.10
N ALA A 254 -28.68 -1.41 -33.04
CA ALA A 254 -29.90 -2.20 -33.00
C ALA A 254 -30.98 -1.56 -33.88
N GLU A 255 -31.50 -2.37 -34.79
CA GLU A 255 -32.84 -2.35 -35.39
C GLU A 255 -33.68 -1.07 -35.26
N ALA A 256 -33.83 -0.37 -36.39
CA ALA A 256 -35.03 0.40 -36.67
C ALA A 256 -36.00 -0.50 -37.46
N GLY A 257 -37.00 -1.03 -36.77
CA GLY A 257 -38.16 -1.66 -37.41
C GLY A 257 -39.04 -0.63 -38.11
N ARG A 258 -39.36 -0.88 -39.38
CA ARG A 258 -40.63 -0.58 -40.05
C ARG A 258 -40.84 -1.56 -41.19
#